data_AF-A0A6V8NWU5-F1
#
_entry.id   AF-A0A6V8NWU5-F1
#
_cell.length_a   1.000
_cell.length_b   1.000
_cell.length_c   1.000
_cell.angle_alpha   90.00
_cell.angle_beta   90.00
_cell.angle_gamma   90.00
#
_symmetry.space_group_name_H-M   'P 1'
#
loop_
_entity.id
_entity.type
_entity.pdbx_description
1 polymer ?
#
loop_
_entity_poly.entity_id
_entity_poly.type
_entity_poly.pdbx_seq_one_letter_code
_entity_poly.pdbx_strand_id
1 'polypeptide(L)'
;MNRRIMSKKMIISADEHEVRIAVLEGDSVVELYFGRRGKQSLVGNIYSGRVQNVLPGLNAAFIDIGEEKNAFLYMDEVFVPPELMDDSGPVPQQIHKVLKPGQSVIVQVIKDPIKSKGPRLTTFISIPGRFLVLMPYSSGIGVSRKLDNKERERLREIAHKIRPREGGIIVRTAAKGVDDSTLKRDLKYLTGLWSKIKRKIGKVRGPEKIFQELDLLSRVLRDTYSDDFETIITDPNQSC
;
A
#
# COMPACT_ATOMS: atom_id res chain seq x y z
N MET A 1 29.90 -19.19 2.48
CA MET A 1 28.93 -20.10 1.83
C MET A 1 28.22 -19.32 0.72
N ASN A 2 28.63 -19.52 -0.54
CA ASN A 2 27.99 -18.87 -1.69
C ASN A 2 26.56 -19.42 -1.84
N ARG A 3 25.54 -18.62 -1.54
CA ARG A 3 24.19 -18.89 -2.06
C ARG A 3 24.28 -18.82 -3.57
N ARG A 4 24.22 -19.96 -4.25
CA ARG A 4 23.92 -20.00 -5.69
C ARG A 4 22.66 -19.17 -5.88
N ILE A 5 22.71 -18.12 -6.71
CA ILE A 5 21.51 -17.39 -7.10
C ILE A 5 20.68 -18.40 -7.88
N MET A 6 19.65 -18.97 -7.24
CA MET A 6 18.71 -19.86 -7.90
C MET A 6 17.84 -19.00 -8.79
N SER A 7 17.64 -19.44 -10.03
CA SER A 7 16.81 -18.69 -10.93
C SER A 7 15.35 -18.68 -10.49
N LYS A 8 14.70 -17.54 -10.72
CA LYS A 8 13.28 -17.38 -10.44
C LYS A 8 12.46 -17.53 -11.71
N LYS A 9 11.32 -18.19 -11.57
CA LYS A 9 10.30 -18.29 -12.61
C LYS A 9 8.97 -17.77 -12.05
N MET A 10 8.23 -17.05 -12.87
CA MET A 10 6.84 -16.69 -12.58
C MET A 10 5.93 -17.50 -13.49
N ILE A 11 4.99 -18.25 -12.91
CA ILE A 11 3.97 -18.97 -13.65
C ILE A 11 2.64 -18.29 -13.39
N ILE A 12 2.00 -17.82 -14.45
CA ILE A 12 0.70 -17.15 -14.40
C ILE A 12 -0.29 -18.07 -15.08
N SER A 13 -1.24 -18.59 -14.32
CA SER A 13 -2.39 -19.32 -14.85
C SER A 13 -3.66 -18.53 -14.57
N ALA A 14 -4.50 -18.38 -15.57
CA ALA A 14 -5.77 -17.70 -15.42
C ALA A 14 -6.86 -18.50 -16.11
N ASP A 15 -8.01 -18.62 -15.45
CA ASP A 15 -9.22 -19.21 -16.00
C ASP A 15 -10.39 -18.21 -15.89
N GLU A 16 -11.62 -18.66 -16.18
CA GLU A 16 -12.80 -17.80 -16.12
C GLU A 16 -13.13 -17.30 -14.72
N HIS A 17 -12.61 -17.95 -13.67
CA HIS A 17 -12.96 -17.70 -12.28
C HIS A 17 -11.81 -17.11 -11.46
N GLU A 18 -10.57 -17.44 -11.77
CA GLU A 18 -9.41 -17.01 -11.00
C GLU A 18 -8.14 -16.74 -11.84
N VAL A 19 -7.28 -15.92 -11.27
CA VAL A 19 -5.89 -15.68 -11.68
C VAL A 19 -5.01 -16.19 -10.55
N ARG A 20 -4.08 -17.08 -10.89
CA ARG A 20 -3.09 -17.69 -10.02
C ARG A 20 -1.71 -17.30 -10.48
N ILE A 21 -0.88 -16.84 -9.56
CA ILE A 21 0.52 -16.51 -9.84
C ILE A 21 1.39 -17.28 -8.86
N ALA A 22 2.28 -18.12 -9.37
CA ALA A 22 3.28 -18.83 -8.60
C ALA A 22 4.66 -18.25 -8.89
N VAL A 23 5.43 -18.00 -7.83
CA VAL A 23 6.85 -17.65 -7.93
C VAL A 23 7.65 -18.85 -7.46
N LEU A 24 8.53 -19.34 -8.33
CA LEU A 24 9.38 -20.49 -8.08
C LEU A 24 10.83 -20.03 -7.90
N GLU A 25 11.55 -20.69 -7.00
CA GLU A 25 13.02 -20.68 -6.94
C GLU A 25 13.51 -22.09 -7.29
N GLY A 26 14.17 -22.24 -8.45
CA GLY A 26 14.39 -23.55 -9.06
C GLY A 26 13.05 -24.22 -9.38
N ASP A 27 12.79 -25.40 -8.80
CA ASP A 27 11.54 -26.15 -8.95
C ASP A 27 10.61 -26.03 -7.74
N SER A 28 11.00 -25.27 -6.71
CA SER A 28 10.20 -25.08 -5.49
C SER A 28 9.33 -23.83 -5.59
N VAL A 29 8.03 -23.97 -5.34
CA VAL A 29 7.12 -22.83 -5.19
C VAL A 29 7.42 -22.14 -3.85
N VAL A 30 7.79 -20.86 -3.91
CA VAL A 30 8.12 -20.05 -2.72
C VAL A 30 7.03 -19.04 -2.38
N GLU A 31 6.25 -18.59 -3.37
CA GLU A 31 5.11 -17.69 -3.16
C GLU A 31 3.95 -18.06 -4.08
N LEU A 32 2.72 -17.93 -3.56
CA LEU A 32 1.48 -18.13 -4.31
C LEU A 32 0.55 -16.96 -4.11
N TYR A 33 -0.03 -16.48 -5.21
CA TYR A 33 -0.99 -15.40 -5.25
C TYR A 33 -2.25 -15.84 -5.97
N PHE A 34 -3.41 -15.45 -5.43
CA PHE A 34 -4.73 -15.78 -5.98
C PHE A 34 -5.57 -14.52 -6.10
N GLY A 35 -6.27 -14.38 -7.22
CA GLY A 35 -7.24 -13.32 -7.47
C GLY A 35 -8.47 -13.89 -8.14
N ARG A 36 -9.68 -13.53 -7.71
CA ARG A 36 -10.91 -13.98 -8.36
C ARG A 36 -11.29 -13.02 -9.49
N ARG A 37 -11.62 -13.54 -10.67
CA ARG A 37 -12.23 -12.72 -11.73
C ARG A 37 -13.58 -12.18 -11.24
N GLY A 38 -13.85 -10.90 -11.51
CA GLY A 38 -15.09 -10.22 -11.10
C GLY A 38 -15.11 -9.61 -9.69
N LYS A 39 -14.17 -9.98 -8.79
CA LYS A 39 -13.97 -9.29 -7.50
C LYS A 39 -12.52 -8.84 -7.38
N GLN A 40 -12.25 -7.63 -7.82
CA GLN A 40 -10.96 -7.00 -7.59
C GLN A 40 -10.79 -6.73 -6.10
N SER A 41 -9.60 -7.03 -5.59
CA SER A 41 -9.20 -6.67 -4.24
C SER A 41 -9.32 -5.15 -4.07
N LEU A 42 -9.88 -4.72 -2.95
CA LEU A 42 -9.95 -3.32 -2.58
C LEU A 42 -8.65 -2.85 -1.94
N VAL A 43 -7.76 -3.77 -1.53
CA VAL A 43 -6.51 -3.47 -0.82
C VAL A 43 -5.65 -2.50 -1.62
N GLY A 44 -5.22 -1.43 -0.96
CA GLY A 44 -4.43 -0.34 -1.54
C GLY A 44 -5.26 0.80 -2.12
N ASN A 45 -6.55 0.58 -2.43
CA ASN A 45 -7.43 1.66 -2.88
C ASN A 45 -7.59 2.72 -1.79
N ILE A 46 -7.69 3.99 -2.22
CA ILE A 46 -7.91 5.13 -1.34
C ILE A 46 -9.31 5.67 -1.60
N TYR A 47 -10.05 5.94 -0.53
CA TYR A 47 -11.40 6.44 -0.54
C TYR A 47 -11.51 7.74 0.27
N SER A 48 -12.43 8.60 -0.13
CA SER A 48 -13.08 9.51 0.81
C SER A 48 -14.22 8.74 1.42
N GLY A 49 -14.25 8.65 2.75
CA GLY A 49 -15.30 8.00 3.50
C GLY A 49 -16.00 8.96 4.44
N ARG A 50 -17.18 8.57 4.91
CA ARG A 50 -17.95 9.29 5.93
C ARG A 50 -18.11 8.42 7.17
N VAL A 51 -17.78 8.97 8.33
CA VAL A 51 -17.98 8.29 9.62
C VAL A 51 -19.49 8.10 9.82
N GLN A 52 -19.96 6.86 9.79
CA GLN A 52 -21.36 6.52 10.03
C GLN A 52 -21.65 6.42 11.53
N ASN A 53 -20.80 5.70 12.26
CA ASN A 53 -20.93 5.53 13.69
C ASN A 53 -19.56 5.33 14.34
N VAL A 54 -19.45 5.68 15.62
CA VAL A 54 -18.27 5.48 16.44
C VAL A 54 -18.61 4.49 17.55
N LEU A 55 -17.75 3.50 17.76
CA LEU A 55 -17.94 2.40 18.71
C LEU A 55 -16.85 2.47 19.80
N PRO A 56 -17.07 3.20 20.91
CA PRO A 56 -16.07 3.34 21.97
C PRO A 56 -15.58 2.00 22.53
N GLY A 57 -16.48 1.03 22.71
CA GLY A 57 -16.15 -0.29 23.26
C GLY A 57 -15.24 -1.14 22.37
N LEU A 58 -15.20 -0.87 21.06
CA LEU A 58 -14.27 -1.52 20.12
C LEU A 58 -13.08 -0.63 19.75
N ASN A 59 -13.04 0.59 20.28
CA ASN A 59 -12.12 1.65 19.88
C ASN A 59 -12.00 1.80 18.35
N ALA A 60 -13.14 1.76 17.67
CA ALA A 60 -13.23 1.77 16.20
C ALA A 60 -14.43 2.61 15.71
N ALA A 61 -14.44 2.91 14.42
CA ALA A 61 -15.53 3.59 13.72
C ALA A 61 -15.95 2.81 12.47
N PHE A 62 -17.24 2.88 12.16
CA PHE A 62 -17.78 2.47 10.88
C PHE A 62 -17.67 3.62 9.89
N ILE A 63 -17.02 3.36 8.76
CA ILE A 63 -16.83 4.32 7.69
C ILE A 63 -17.58 3.82 6.45
N ASP A 64 -18.48 4.64 5.94
CA ASP A 64 -19.06 4.45 4.62
C ASP A 64 -18.08 4.95 3.57
N ILE A 65 -17.65 4.05 2.68
CA ILE A 65 -16.73 4.34 1.57
C ILE A 65 -17.42 4.15 0.19
N GLY A 66 -18.73 3.94 0.16
CA GLY A 66 -19.50 3.68 -1.07
C GLY A 66 -19.47 2.21 -1.53
N GLU A 67 -18.94 1.30 -0.71
CA GLU A 67 -18.99 -0.15 -0.94
C GLU A 67 -20.21 -0.77 -0.25
N GLU A 68 -20.62 -1.98 -0.65
CA GLU A 68 -21.82 -2.66 -0.11
C GLU A 68 -21.83 -2.83 1.42
N LYS A 69 -20.65 -2.89 2.04
CA LYS A 69 -20.47 -3.10 3.48
C LYS A 69 -19.69 -1.95 4.08
N ASN A 70 -20.17 -1.46 5.23
CA ASN A 70 -19.43 -0.49 6.03
C ASN A 70 -18.05 -1.02 6.40
N ALA A 71 -17.06 -0.14 6.25
CA ALA A 71 -15.67 -0.43 6.52
C ALA A 71 -15.31 -0.10 7.97
N PHE A 72 -14.28 -0.77 8.49
CA PHE A 72 -13.84 -0.63 9.88
C PHE A 72 -12.52 0.16 9.95
N LEU A 73 -12.53 1.26 10.69
CA LEU A 73 -11.33 2.03 11.02
C LEU A 73 -11.08 1.95 12.52
N TYR A 74 -9.96 1.34 12.91
CA TYR A 74 -9.56 1.21 14.32
C TYR A 74 -8.68 2.41 14.72
N MET A 75 -8.68 2.77 16.01
CA MET A 75 -7.95 3.94 16.51
C MET A 75 -6.43 3.88 16.26
N ASP A 76 -5.83 2.68 16.31
CA ASP A 76 -4.41 2.45 16.00
C ASP A 76 -4.06 2.74 14.53
N GLU A 77 -5.08 2.81 13.67
CA GLU A 77 -4.98 3.10 12.24
C GLU A 77 -5.44 4.53 11.90
N VAL A 78 -5.62 5.39 12.93
CA VAL A 78 -5.97 6.80 12.78
C VAL A 78 -4.76 7.69 13.06
N PHE A 79 -4.40 8.48 12.07
CA PHE A 79 -3.47 9.59 12.20
C PHE A 79 -4.17 10.72 12.92
N VAL A 80 -3.63 11.12 14.07
CA VAL A 80 -4.07 12.29 14.82
C VAL A 80 -3.15 13.45 14.42
N PRO A 81 -3.66 14.48 13.73
CA PRO A 81 -2.88 15.67 13.43
C PRO A 81 -2.37 16.33 14.72
N PRO A 82 -1.14 16.87 14.74
CA PRO A 82 -0.59 17.55 15.91
C PRO A 82 -1.48 18.68 16.44
N GLU A 83 -2.28 19.33 15.59
CA GLU A 83 -3.18 20.41 15.99
C GLU A 83 -4.36 19.94 16.87
N LEU A 84 -4.66 18.63 16.87
CA LEU A 84 -5.62 18.00 17.78
C LEU A 84 -4.95 17.41 19.02
N MET A 85 -3.62 17.47 19.10
CA MET A 85 -2.87 17.12 20.30
C MET A 85 -2.77 18.39 21.15
N ASP A 86 -3.42 18.39 22.30
CA ASP A 86 -3.26 19.47 23.28
C ASP A 86 -1.79 19.46 23.75
N ASP A 87 -1.12 20.62 23.81
CA ASP A 87 0.33 20.77 24.05
C ASP A 87 0.85 20.13 25.36
N SER A 88 -0.06 19.63 26.21
CA SER A 88 0.21 19.10 27.54
C SER A 88 -0.23 17.65 27.77
N GLY A 89 -0.78 16.96 26.76
CA GLY A 89 -1.47 15.67 26.96
C GLY A 89 -0.98 14.51 26.08
N PRO A 90 -1.15 13.25 26.53
CA PRO A 90 -0.91 12.08 25.67
C PRO A 90 -1.88 12.09 24.49
N VAL A 91 -1.40 11.64 23.32
CA VAL A 91 -2.20 11.46 22.10
C VAL A 91 -3.51 10.74 22.44
N PRO A 92 -4.68 11.29 22.06
CA PRO A 92 -5.97 10.67 22.37
C PRO A 92 -5.98 9.21 21.93
N GLN A 93 -6.14 8.29 22.89
CA GLN A 93 -6.17 6.85 22.63
C GLN A 93 -7.58 6.33 22.33
N GLN A 94 -8.58 7.21 22.30
CA GLN A 94 -9.99 6.87 22.21
C GLN A 94 -10.60 7.46 20.94
N ILE A 95 -11.14 6.58 20.09
CA ILE A 95 -11.69 6.93 18.78
C ILE A 95 -12.76 8.02 18.82
N HIS A 96 -13.59 8.06 19.87
CA HIS A 96 -14.69 9.03 20.00
C HIS A 96 -14.22 10.45 20.32
N LYS A 97 -12.95 10.62 20.71
CA LYS A 97 -12.32 11.93 20.87
C LYS A 97 -11.77 12.46 19.55
N VAL A 98 -11.53 11.58 18.58
CA VAL A 98 -10.86 11.90 17.31
C VAL A 98 -11.82 11.95 16.12
N LEU A 99 -12.82 11.05 16.09
CA LEU A 99 -13.80 10.97 15.02
C LEU A 99 -15.21 11.23 15.54
N LYS A 100 -16.01 11.94 14.73
CA LYS A 100 -17.43 12.21 14.99
C LYS A 100 -18.30 11.67 13.84
N PRO A 101 -19.51 11.17 14.11
CA PRO A 101 -20.47 10.83 13.05
C PRO A 101 -20.67 11.99 12.06
N GLY A 102 -20.76 11.66 10.78
CA GLY A 102 -20.87 12.62 9.68
C GLY A 102 -19.54 13.20 9.18
N GLN A 103 -18.44 13.05 9.93
CA GLN A 103 -17.12 13.55 9.53
C GLN A 103 -16.60 12.84 8.27
N SER A 104 -16.03 13.61 7.34
CA SER A 104 -15.32 13.05 6.19
C SER A 104 -13.89 12.66 6.57
N VAL A 105 -13.43 11.51 6.10
CA VAL A 105 -12.09 10.97 6.37
C VAL A 105 -11.49 10.35 5.12
N ILE A 106 -10.19 10.56 4.88
CA ILE A 106 -9.47 9.89 3.79
C ILE A 106 -8.85 8.61 4.35
N VAL A 107 -9.15 7.50 3.69
CA VAL A 107 -8.79 6.16 4.17
C VAL A 107 -8.26 5.30 3.03
N GLN A 108 -7.36 4.39 3.36
CA GLN A 108 -6.85 3.35 2.49
C GLN A 108 -7.27 1.98 3.01
N VAL A 109 -7.64 1.07 2.11
CA VAL A 109 -8.00 -0.30 2.49
C VAL A 109 -6.73 -1.12 2.73
N ILE A 110 -6.63 -1.74 3.91
CA ILE A 110 -5.52 -2.63 4.31
C ILE A 110 -5.92 -4.10 4.30
N LYS A 111 -7.20 -4.42 4.44
CA LYS A 111 -7.72 -5.80 4.30
C LYS A 111 -9.05 -5.79 3.58
N ASP A 112 -9.19 -6.74 2.67
CA ASP A 112 -10.46 -7.00 1.99
C ASP A 112 -11.58 -7.42 2.96
N PRO A 113 -12.85 -7.27 2.56
CA PRO A 113 -13.99 -7.78 3.32
C PRO A 113 -13.91 -9.29 3.51
N ILE A 114 -14.26 -9.79 4.70
CA ILE A 114 -14.30 -11.22 5.02
C ILE A 114 -15.70 -11.59 5.50
N LYS A 115 -16.39 -12.44 4.73
CA LYS A 115 -17.76 -12.90 5.02
C LYS A 115 -18.68 -11.71 5.29
N SER A 116 -19.18 -11.55 6.51
CA SER A 116 -20.05 -10.45 6.93
C SER A 116 -19.31 -9.18 7.33
N LYS A 117 -18.00 -9.24 7.56
CA LYS A 117 -17.18 -8.07 7.95
C LYS A 117 -16.76 -7.31 6.70
N GLY A 118 -17.04 -6.01 6.66
CA GLY A 118 -16.52 -5.09 5.66
C GLY A 118 -14.98 -4.94 5.71
N PRO A 119 -14.41 -4.13 4.81
CA PRO A 119 -12.97 -3.99 4.70
C PRO A 119 -12.37 -3.27 5.92
N ARG A 120 -11.08 -3.51 6.20
CA ARG A 120 -10.33 -2.74 7.21
C ARG A 120 -9.60 -1.57 6.57
N LEU A 121 -9.60 -0.45 7.27
CA LEU A 121 -9.09 0.82 6.80
C LEU A 121 -7.93 1.32 7.65
N THR A 122 -7.17 2.23 7.06
CA THR A 122 -6.18 3.08 7.73
C THR A 122 -6.21 4.50 7.17
N THR A 123 -5.88 5.50 7.96
CA THR A 123 -5.60 6.85 7.45
C THR A 123 -4.12 7.04 7.14
N PHE A 124 -3.26 6.07 7.48
CA PHE A 124 -1.84 6.08 7.13
C PHE A 124 -1.64 5.73 5.66
N ILE A 125 -1.93 6.70 4.79
CA ILE A 125 -1.85 6.51 3.33
C ILE A 125 -0.42 6.15 2.91
N SER A 126 -0.31 5.12 2.08
CA SER A 126 0.94 4.65 1.49
C SER A 126 0.75 4.42 -0.02
N ILE A 127 1.73 4.82 -0.82
CA ILE A 127 1.70 4.65 -2.28
C ILE A 127 2.96 3.89 -2.70
N PRO A 128 2.85 2.58 -2.96
CA PRO A 128 3.98 1.76 -3.33
C PRO A 128 4.36 1.97 -4.81
N GLY A 129 5.60 2.43 -5.01
CA GLY A 129 6.31 2.37 -6.29
C GLY A 129 7.14 1.10 -6.38
N ARG A 130 8.00 1.04 -7.40
CA ARG A 130 8.85 -0.13 -7.63
C ARG A 130 9.95 -0.24 -6.57
N PHE A 131 10.61 0.87 -6.25
CA PHE A 131 11.77 0.92 -5.37
C PHE A 131 11.49 1.69 -4.08
N LEU A 132 10.56 2.63 -4.11
CA LEU A 132 10.15 3.45 -2.99
C LEU A 132 8.68 3.21 -2.63
N VAL A 133 8.32 3.47 -1.38
CA VAL A 133 6.93 3.68 -0.95
C VAL A 133 6.84 5.11 -0.44
N LEU A 134 5.93 5.90 -1.00
CA LEU A 134 5.65 7.25 -0.52
C LEU A 134 4.64 7.19 0.62
N MET A 135 4.93 7.86 1.73
CA MET A 135 4.07 8.00 2.91
C MET A 135 3.72 9.48 3.10
N PRO A 136 2.63 9.98 2.50
CA PRO A 136 2.39 11.43 2.45
C PRO A 136 2.18 12.12 3.80
N TYR A 137 1.72 11.39 4.80
CA TYR A 137 1.40 11.92 6.14
C TYR A 137 2.44 11.53 7.21
N SER A 138 3.57 10.95 6.81
CA SER A 138 4.71 10.67 7.70
C SER A 138 5.91 11.48 7.23
N SER A 139 6.85 11.85 8.10
CA SER A 139 8.09 12.54 7.71
C SER A 139 9.32 11.62 7.69
N GLY A 140 9.14 10.34 8.02
CA GLY A 140 10.25 9.40 8.23
C GLY A 140 10.89 8.89 6.94
N ILE A 141 12.16 8.50 7.04
CA ILE A 141 12.88 7.74 6.03
C ILE A 141 13.14 6.33 6.56
N GLY A 142 12.54 5.33 5.91
CA GLY A 142 12.74 3.91 6.19
C GLY A 142 13.56 3.23 5.11
N VAL A 143 14.28 2.17 5.47
CA VAL A 143 14.94 1.26 4.52
C VAL A 143 14.62 -0.17 4.93
N SER A 144 14.25 -1.01 3.95
CA SER A 144 13.88 -2.40 4.14
C SER A 144 14.89 -3.17 4.99
N ARG A 145 14.40 -3.88 6.01
CA ARG A 145 15.19 -4.76 6.88
C ARG A 145 15.72 -6.02 6.17
N LYS A 146 15.16 -6.37 5.00
CA LYS A 146 15.62 -7.52 4.20
C LYS A 146 16.95 -7.27 3.46
N LEU A 147 17.42 -6.02 3.38
CA LEU A 147 18.70 -5.65 2.76
C LEU A 147 19.86 -5.87 3.73
N ASP A 148 21.05 -6.19 3.24
CA ASP A 148 22.26 -6.25 4.07
C ASP A 148 22.66 -4.86 4.60
N ASN A 149 23.50 -4.82 5.62
CA ASN A 149 23.82 -3.57 6.32
C ASN A 149 24.50 -2.53 5.41
N LYS A 150 25.43 -2.98 4.55
CA LYS A 150 26.17 -2.09 3.64
C LYS A 150 25.23 -1.44 2.64
N GLU A 151 24.36 -2.23 2.02
CA GLU A 151 23.40 -1.74 1.05
C GLU A 151 22.32 -0.87 1.70
N ARG A 152 21.89 -1.23 2.92
CA ARG A 152 20.93 -0.43 3.69
C ARG A 152 21.48 0.95 4.01
N GLU A 153 22.75 1.06 4.37
CA GLU A 153 23.43 2.33 4.65
C GLU A 153 23.56 3.18 3.39
N ARG A 154 24.04 2.60 2.28
CA ARG A 154 24.10 3.27 0.97
C ARG A 154 22.74 3.83 0.55
N LEU A 155 21.70 3.01 0.59
CA LEU A 155 20.35 3.41 0.21
C LEU A 155 19.74 4.43 1.18
N ARG A 156 20.10 4.38 2.47
CA ARG A 156 19.70 5.39 3.45
C ARG A 156 20.29 6.75 3.12
N GLU A 157 21.57 6.82 2.76
CA GLU A 157 22.21 8.07 2.34
C GLU A 157 21.53 8.66 1.10
N ILE A 158 21.25 7.83 0.09
CA ILE A 158 20.54 8.26 -1.11
C ILE A 158 19.13 8.75 -0.75
N ALA A 159 18.38 8.00 0.07
CA ALA A 159 17.04 8.38 0.51
C ALA A 159 17.02 9.74 1.23
N HIS A 160 18.04 10.05 2.04
CA HIS A 160 18.17 11.37 2.68
C HIS A 160 18.41 12.49 1.67
N LYS A 161 19.24 12.24 0.64
CA LYS A 161 19.52 13.23 -0.43
C LYS A 161 18.27 13.52 -1.27
N ILE A 162 17.46 12.50 -1.56
CA ILE A 162 16.31 12.63 -2.46
C ILE A 162 14.99 12.94 -1.74
N ARG A 163 14.99 13.02 -0.40
CA ARG A 163 13.78 13.14 0.43
C ARG A 163 12.71 14.06 -0.19
N PRO A 164 11.43 13.65 -0.18
CA PRO A 164 10.38 14.50 -0.72
C PRO A 164 10.21 15.76 0.13
N ARG A 165 9.67 16.83 -0.47
CA ARG A 165 9.34 18.08 0.25
C ARG A 165 8.23 17.88 1.29
N GLU A 166 7.27 17.02 0.97
CA GLU A 166 6.16 16.65 1.82
C GLU A 166 6.11 15.12 1.92
N GLY A 167 5.87 14.62 3.13
CA GLY A 167 5.81 13.19 3.39
C GLY A 167 7.18 12.55 3.60
N GLY A 168 7.15 11.23 3.64
CA GLY A 168 8.28 10.36 3.97
C GLY A 168 8.37 9.24 2.96
N ILE A 169 9.46 8.48 3.00
CA ILE A 169 9.70 7.39 2.05
C ILE A 169 10.26 6.15 2.73
N ILE A 170 9.86 4.98 2.22
CA ILE A 170 10.47 3.71 2.58
C ILE A 170 11.15 3.12 1.35
N VAL A 171 12.44 2.82 1.45
CA VAL A 171 13.20 2.13 0.40
C VAL A 171 12.94 0.62 0.47
N ARG A 172 12.48 0.04 -0.63
CA ARG A 172 12.08 -1.37 -0.77
C ARG A 172 13.28 -2.28 -1.03
N THR A 173 13.10 -3.58 -0.84
CA THR A 173 14.13 -4.59 -1.15
C THR A 173 14.53 -4.58 -2.62
N ALA A 174 13.58 -4.29 -3.52
CA ALA A 174 13.83 -4.16 -4.96
C ALA A 174 14.81 -3.04 -5.33
N ALA A 175 15.10 -2.10 -4.42
CA ALA A 175 16.06 -1.03 -4.66
C ALA A 175 17.53 -1.48 -4.54
N LYS A 176 17.80 -2.76 -4.25
CA LYS A 176 19.16 -3.29 -4.15
C LYS A 176 19.93 -3.04 -5.43
N GLY A 177 21.11 -2.42 -5.33
CA GLY A 177 21.98 -2.10 -6.46
C GLY A 177 21.50 -0.93 -7.33
N VAL A 178 20.31 -0.37 -7.06
CA VAL A 178 19.73 0.72 -7.84
C VAL A 178 20.48 2.03 -7.55
N ASP A 179 20.65 2.84 -8.58
CA ASP A 179 21.34 4.13 -8.51
C ASP A 179 20.41 5.28 -8.03
N ASP A 180 21.03 6.40 -7.66
CA ASP A 180 20.32 7.60 -7.22
C ASP A 180 19.38 8.16 -8.30
N SER A 181 19.78 8.10 -9.57
CA SER A 181 18.98 8.62 -10.69
C SER A 181 17.65 7.88 -10.84
N THR A 182 17.65 6.57 -10.67
CA THR A 182 16.45 5.73 -10.76
C THR A 182 15.54 5.92 -9.56
N LEU A 183 16.09 6.03 -8.34
CA LEU A 183 15.30 6.35 -7.16
C LEU A 183 14.65 7.73 -7.24
N LYS A 184 15.35 8.74 -7.79
CA LYS A 184 14.77 10.07 -8.07
C LYS A 184 13.61 10.01 -9.06
N ARG A 185 13.73 9.19 -10.12
CA ARG A 185 12.64 9.00 -11.09
C ARG A 185 11.41 8.34 -10.46
N ASP A 186 11.61 7.29 -9.66
CA ASP A 186 10.52 6.62 -8.92
C ASP A 186 9.84 7.59 -7.95
N LEU A 187 10.62 8.38 -7.19
CA LEU A 187 10.06 9.40 -6.30
C LEU A 187 9.26 10.49 -7.06
N LYS A 188 9.77 10.95 -8.21
CA LYS A 188 9.07 11.93 -9.05
C LYS A 188 7.73 11.38 -9.54
N TYR A 189 7.69 10.11 -9.93
CA TYR A 189 6.44 9.43 -10.29
C TYR A 189 5.46 9.40 -9.10
N LEU A 190 5.91 8.95 -7.92
CA LEU A 190 5.07 8.83 -6.73
C LEU A 190 4.52 10.18 -6.25
N THR A 191 5.36 11.20 -6.21
CA THR A 191 4.94 12.56 -5.82
C THR A 191 3.97 13.18 -6.84
N GLY A 192 4.16 12.90 -8.14
CA GLY A 192 3.22 13.29 -9.20
C GLY A 192 1.86 12.58 -9.07
N LEU A 193 1.87 11.28 -8.77
CA LEU A 193 0.66 10.50 -8.49
C LEU A 193 -0.07 11.03 -7.26
N TRP A 194 0.65 11.27 -6.16
CA TRP A 194 0.07 11.84 -4.95
C TRP A 194 -0.55 13.22 -5.19
N SER A 195 0.10 14.06 -6.00
CA SER A 195 -0.46 15.37 -6.38
C SER A 195 -1.79 15.24 -7.15
N LYS A 196 -1.95 14.21 -7.99
CA LYS A 196 -3.24 13.91 -8.65
C LYS A 196 -4.30 13.48 -7.62
N ILE A 197 -3.92 12.61 -6.69
CA ILE A 197 -4.80 12.12 -5.62
C ILE A 197 -5.27 13.28 -4.72
N LYS A 198 -4.35 14.14 -4.25
CA LYS A 198 -4.68 15.35 -3.46
C LYS A 198 -5.70 16.25 -4.16
N ARG A 199 -5.54 16.48 -5.47
CA ARG A 199 -6.51 17.28 -6.24
C ARG A 199 -7.89 16.65 -6.30
N LYS A 200 -7.98 15.31 -6.37
CA LYS A 200 -9.27 14.61 -6.36
C LYS A 200 -9.91 14.65 -4.97
N ILE A 201 -9.10 14.49 -3.91
CA ILE A 201 -9.53 14.67 -2.51
C ILE A 201 -10.16 16.05 -2.30
N GLY A 202 -9.54 17.13 -2.80
CA GLY A 202 -10.08 18.48 -2.63
C GLY A 202 -11.41 18.77 -3.35
N LYS A 203 -11.87 17.89 -4.24
CA LYS A 203 -13.12 18.04 -5.01
C LYS A 203 -14.26 17.15 -4.53
N VAL A 204 -13.95 16.09 -3.79
CA VAL A 204 -14.94 15.09 -3.37
C VAL A 204 -15.84 15.65 -2.26
N ARG A 205 -17.13 15.34 -2.29
CA ARG A 205 -18.12 15.81 -1.29
C ARG A 205 -18.78 14.70 -0.49
N GLY A 206 -18.56 13.44 -0.87
CA GLY A 206 -19.17 12.27 -0.23
C GLY A 206 -18.31 11.03 -0.39
N PRO A 207 -18.82 9.86 0.05
CA PRO A 207 -18.13 8.59 -0.09
C PRO A 207 -17.81 8.30 -1.56
N GLU A 208 -16.52 8.17 -1.90
CA GLU A 208 -16.06 7.88 -3.26
C GLU A 208 -14.67 7.26 -3.27
N LYS A 209 -14.43 6.33 -4.22
CA LYS A 209 -13.09 5.83 -4.55
C LYS A 209 -12.25 6.93 -5.20
N ILE A 210 -11.19 7.35 -4.52
CA ILE A 210 -10.26 8.39 -4.99
C ILE A 210 -9.17 7.78 -5.86
N PHE A 211 -8.62 6.65 -5.44
CA PHE A 211 -7.53 5.97 -6.13
C PHE A 211 -7.80 4.47 -6.16
N GLN A 212 -7.49 3.86 -7.29
CA GLN A 212 -7.51 2.43 -7.47
C GLN A 212 -6.07 1.92 -7.60
N GLU A 213 -5.72 0.96 -6.76
CA GLU A 213 -4.44 0.26 -6.81
C GLU A 213 -4.37 -0.66 -8.03
N LEU A 214 -3.14 -1.03 -8.40
CA LEU A 214 -2.85 -1.99 -9.46
C LEU A 214 -3.58 -3.32 -9.24
N ASP A 215 -3.93 -3.99 -10.34
CA ASP A 215 -4.46 -5.36 -10.28
C ASP A 215 -3.45 -6.35 -9.68
N LEU A 216 -3.88 -7.59 -9.44
CA LEU A 216 -3.03 -8.59 -8.81
C LEU A 216 -1.72 -8.82 -9.57
N LEU A 217 -1.78 -8.99 -10.90
CA LEU A 217 -0.61 -9.28 -11.71
C LEU A 217 0.38 -8.12 -11.66
N SER A 218 -0.11 -6.91 -11.90
CA SER A 218 0.67 -5.69 -11.87
C SER A 218 1.30 -5.44 -10.50
N ARG A 219 0.58 -5.73 -9.40
CA ARG A 219 1.14 -5.67 -8.03
C ARG A 219 2.25 -6.69 -7.83
N VAL A 220 2.04 -7.94 -8.21
CA VAL A 220 3.05 -9.01 -8.05
C VAL A 220 4.29 -8.70 -8.89
N LEU A 221 4.13 -8.19 -10.12
CA LEU A 221 5.25 -7.73 -10.93
C LEU A 221 5.99 -6.56 -10.26
N ARG A 222 5.28 -5.56 -9.75
CA ARG A 222 5.93 -4.45 -9.02
C ARG A 222 6.71 -4.95 -7.80
N ASP A 223 6.13 -5.88 -7.05
CA ASP A 223 6.59 -6.24 -5.71
C ASP A 223 7.66 -7.34 -5.71
N THR A 224 7.55 -8.32 -6.61
CA THR A 224 8.41 -9.51 -6.62
C THR A 224 9.38 -9.57 -7.79
N TYR A 225 9.04 -9.01 -8.96
CA TYR A 225 9.95 -9.06 -10.12
C TYR A 225 11.30 -8.46 -9.76
N SER A 226 12.38 -9.02 -10.29
CA SER A 226 13.76 -8.54 -10.12
C SER A 226 14.65 -9.19 -11.17
N ASP A 227 15.90 -8.77 -11.26
CA ASP A 227 16.84 -9.24 -12.29
C ASP A 227 17.21 -10.73 -12.17
N ASP A 228 16.77 -11.41 -11.10
CA ASP A 228 16.92 -12.86 -10.89
C ASP A 228 15.78 -13.70 -11.51
N PHE A 229 14.77 -13.05 -12.12
CA PHE A 229 13.74 -13.74 -12.90
C PHE A 229 14.26 -14.09 -14.30
N GLU A 230 14.29 -15.38 -14.63
CA GLU A 230 14.68 -15.86 -15.95
C GLU A 230 13.50 -15.89 -16.94
N THR A 231 12.29 -16.20 -16.45
CA THR A 231 11.14 -16.45 -17.33
C THR A 231 9.84 -16.14 -16.63
N ILE A 232 8.92 -15.53 -17.39
CA ILE A 232 7.50 -15.41 -17.06
C ILE A 232 6.75 -16.30 -18.04
N ILE A 233 6.02 -17.29 -17.52
CA ILE A 233 5.24 -18.25 -18.30
C ILE A 233 3.76 -17.91 -18.10
N THR A 234 3.03 -17.74 -19.20
CA THR A 234 1.59 -17.47 -19.20
C THR A 234 0.85 -18.55 -20.00
N ASP A 235 -0.42 -18.78 -19.67
CA ASP A 235 -1.25 -19.69 -20.48
C ASP A 235 -1.38 -19.18 -21.93
N PRO A 236 -1.29 -20.08 -22.95
CA PRO A 236 -1.14 -19.70 -24.36
C PRO A 236 -2.34 -18.98 -25.00
N ASN A 237 -3.50 -18.95 -24.32
CA ASN A 237 -4.76 -18.43 -24.89
C ASN A 237 -5.34 -17.22 -24.14
N GLN A 238 -4.54 -16.49 -23.36
CA GLN A 238 -5.05 -15.33 -22.64
C GLN A 238 -4.17 -14.08 -22.82
N SER A 239 -4.82 -13.01 -23.26
CA SER A 239 -4.32 -11.65 -23.09
C SER A 239 -4.32 -11.37 -21.59
N CYS A 240 -3.13 -11.31 -20.98
CA CYS A 240 -2.96 -10.77 -19.63
C CYS A 240 -3.33 -9.28 -19.60
#